data_AF-A0A2G6YUH0-F1
#
_entry.id   AF-A0A2G6YUH0-F1
#
_cell.length_a   1.000
_cell.length_b   1.000
_cell.length_c   1.000
_cell.angle_alpha   90.00
_cell.angle_beta   90.00
_cell.angle_gamma   90.00
#
_symmetry.space_group_name_H-M   'P 1'
#
loop_
_entity.id
_entity.type
_entity.pdbx_description
1 polymer ?
#
loop_
_entity_poly.entity_id
_entity_poly.type
_entity_poly.pdbx_seq_one_letter_code
_entity_poly.pdbx_strand_id
1 'polypeptide(L)'
;MWRVDAATTKKLSDRTILIHVQLNPKPKHDDYRRYRTDVFSRSANLTNCDIVCLNWAQDMEQYEADSKTPAKWDNESGSAWYLPDGRCSVKDAEVISNEAKGLYYTRHDKKRHVLHFHYDEAVFALTVPKVVQDGPAVHDVLVGPIVDARLIWDETTAAWVETNDCPETGWSSIINADPDFAAGFENLQDVQNRLYVERAISLSCGPHKISEQWHRVDKLDVCQIQESEVVGRATLQLDRNAVAKENRQRRLGKVAVLGNILRNEKLPLPIKDLGGGGASISWSPDSPNTNVTKAGVRPALVAYLGESPAPDVVKNIGDAAFELLRKENKAHKNRVAVCFRTAAGNIKFADIKAQTDIAFDGSSMTSITGG
;
A
#
# COMPACT_ATOMS: atom_id res chain seq x y z
N MET A 1 -33.74 4.33 18.63
CA MET A 1 -32.42 4.97 18.44
C MET A 1 -31.88 5.34 19.80
N TRP A 2 -30.94 4.55 20.35
CA TRP A 2 -30.35 4.84 21.65
C TRP A 2 -29.37 6.01 21.50
N ARG A 3 -29.70 7.18 22.08
CA ARG A 3 -28.75 8.30 22.16
C ARG A 3 -27.80 8.02 23.32
N VAL A 4 -26.57 7.67 23.00
CA VAL A 4 -25.47 7.63 23.95
C VAL A 4 -25.19 9.07 24.42
N ASP A 5 -25.19 9.33 25.72
CA ASP A 5 -24.95 10.67 26.25
C ASP A 5 -23.50 11.14 25.99
N ALA A 6 -23.25 12.45 26.09
CA ALA A 6 -21.95 13.03 25.78
C ALA A 6 -20.80 12.55 26.71
N ALA A 7 -21.12 12.20 27.97
CA ALA A 7 -20.13 11.69 28.93
C ALA A 7 -19.77 10.23 28.63
N THR A 8 -20.75 9.40 28.27
CA THR A 8 -20.53 8.03 27.80
C THR A 8 -19.75 8.02 26.49
N THR A 9 -20.07 8.95 25.58
CA THR A 9 -19.32 9.14 24.33
C THR A 9 -17.85 9.53 24.59
N LYS A 10 -17.59 10.42 25.56
CA LYS A 10 -16.24 10.80 25.97
C LYS A 10 -15.46 9.63 26.57
N LYS A 11 -16.10 8.80 27.41
CA LYS A 11 -15.47 7.60 27.98
C LYS A 11 -15.14 6.55 26.91
N LEU A 12 -16.02 6.36 25.93
CA LEU A 12 -15.79 5.43 24.82
C LEU A 12 -14.70 5.91 23.86
N SER A 13 -14.53 7.22 23.72
CA SER A 13 -13.62 7.81 22.75
C SER A 13 -12.21 8.09 23.28
N ASP A 14 -12.00 8.06 24.59
CA ASP A 14 -10.69 8.27 25.21
C ASP A 14 -10.21 7.01 25.92
N ARG A 15 -8.99 6.57 25.59
CA ARG A 15 -8.28 5.48 26.28
C ARG A 15 -9.08 4.17 26.36
N THR A 16 -9.76 3.79 25.28
CA THR A 16 -10.57 2.57 25.20
C THR A 16 -10.25 1.72 23.96
N ILE A 17 -10.45 0.40 24.03
CA ILE A 17 -10.56 -0.49 22.85
C ILE A 17 -12.05 -0.80 22.65
N LEU A 18 -12.58 -0.46 21.48
CA LEU A 18 -13.90 -0.88 21.05
C LEU A 18 -13.77 -2.13 20.17
N ILE A 19 -14.29 -3.26 20.64
CA ILE A 19 -14.39 -4.48 19.84
C ILE A 19 -15.79 -4.54 19.23
N HIS A 20 -15.85 -4.42 17.91
CA HIS A 20 -17.07 -4.52 17.12
C HIS A 20 -17.10 -5.85 16.36
N VAL A 21 -17.70 -6.84 17.00
CA VAL A 21 -18.03 -8.12 16.38
C VAL A 21 -19.17 -7.92 15.39
N GLN A 22 -18.92 -8.23 14.12
CA GLN A 22 -19.87 -8.02 13.05
C GLN A 22 -19.95 -9.23 12.12
N LEU A 23 -21.16 -9.52 11.63
CA LEU A 23 -21.39 -10.46 10.55
C LEU A 23 -22.24 -9.74 9.52
N ASN A 24 -21.56 -8.99 8.65
CA ASN A 24 -22.20 -8.07 7.72
C ASN A 24 -21.88 -8.47 6.27
N PRO A 25 -22.88 -8.43 5.37
CA PRO A 25 -22.64 -8.75 3.96
C PRO A 25 -21.74 -7.72 3.27
N LYS A 26 -21.72 -6.48 3.78
CA LYS A 26 -20.95 -5.36 3.22
C LYS A 26 -20.28 -4.55 4.35
N PRO A 27 -19.19 -5.00 4.96
CA PRO A 27 -18.59 -4.37 6.15
C PRO A 27 -18.13 -2.91 5.95
N LYS A 28 -17.93 -2.51 4.68
CA LYS A 28 -17.53 -1.15 4.26
C LYS A 28 -18.71 -0.25 3.88
N HIS A 29 -19.95 -0.73 4.00
CA HIS A 29 -21.14 0.08 3.73
C HIS A 29 -21.27 1.22 4.75
N ASP A 30 -21.77 2.38 4.28
CA ASP A 30 -21.89 3.66 4.99
C ASP A 30 -22.52 3.51 6.37
N ASP A 31 -23.59 2.73 6.46
CA ASP A 31 -24.30 2.50 7.72
C ASP A 31 -23.43 1.78 8.77
N TYR A 32 -22.60 0.82 8.36
CA TYR A 32 -21.74 0.07 9.28
C TYR A 32 -20.45 0.83 9.62
N ARG A 33 -20.01 1.77 8.78
CA ARG A 33 -18.82 2.61 9.02
C ARG A 33 -19.12 3.92 9.74
N ARG A 34 -20.38 4.34 9.82
CA ARG A 34 -20.78 5.65 10.38
C ARG A 34 -20.14 5.96 11.73
N TYR A 35 -20.14 5.01 12.67
CA TYR A 35 -19.54 5.24 13.98
C TYR A 35 -18.01 5.42 13.90
N ARG A 36 -17.33 4.71 12.99
CA ARG A 36 -15.89 4.90 12.73
C ARG A 36 -15.63 6.29 12.16
N THR A 37 -16.41 6.71 11.16
CA THR A 37 -16.36 8.06 10.60
C THR A 37 -16.59 9.14 11.67
N ASP A 38 -17.58 8.95 12.54
CA ASP A 38 -17.89 9.87 13.64
C ASP A 38 -16.77 9.94 14.69
N VAL A 39 -16.02 8.86 14.90
CA VAL A 39 -14.83 8.83 15.78
C VAL A 39 -13.62 9.47 15.09
N PHE A 40 -13.39 9.18 13.81
CA PHE A 40 -12.25 9.66 13.04
C PHE A 40 -12.34 11.15 12.68
N SER A 41 -13.56 11.69 12.57
CA SER A 41 -13.79 13.11 12.28
C SER A 41 -13.51 14.04 13.46
N ARG A 42 -13.48 13.52 14.69
CA ARG A 42 -13.14 14.27 15.90
C ARG A 42 -11.64 14.52 15.97
N SER A 43 -11.21 15.58 16.68
CA SER A 43 -9.79 15.91 16.78
C SER A 43 -9.01 14.72 17.37
N ALA A 44 -7.84 14.41 16.81
CA ALA A 44 -7.01 13.27 17.24
C ALA A 44 -6.69 13.29 18.75
N ASN A 45 -6.58 14.49 19.35
CA ASN A 45 -6.31 14.67 20.79
C ASN A 45 -7.52 14.31 21.69
N LEU A 46 -8.72 14.20 21.11
CA LEU A 46 -9.96 13.89 21.82
C LEU A 46 -10.44 12.45 21.55
N THR A 47 -9.78 11.73 20.64
CA THR A 47 -10.16 10.38 20.24
C THR A 47 -8.95 9.45 20.23
N ASN A 48 -8.52 9.08 21.44
CA ASN A 48 -7.47 8.09 21.68
C ASN A 48 -8.09 6.70 21.95
N CYS A 49 -8.84 6.18 20.97
CA CYS A 49 -9.45 4.85 21.07
C CYS A 49 -9.02 3.96 19.91
N ASP A 50 -8.86 2.68 20.22
CA ASP A 50 -8.65 1.64 19.23
C ASP A 50 -10.02 1.08 18.84
N ILE A 51 -10.24 0.81 17.55
CA ILE A 51 -11.45 0.13 17.08
C ILE A 51 -11.02 -1.15 16.39
N VAL A 52 -11.49 -2.29 16.90
CA VAL A 52 -11.27 -3.61 16.29
C VAL A 52 -12.59 -4.06 15.67
N CYS A 53 -12.64 -4.09 14.35
CA CYS A 53 -13.74 -4.62 13.57
C CYS A 53 -13.47 -6.08 13.25
N LEU A 54 -14.36 -6.98 13.67
CA LEU A 54 -14.24 -8.41 13.41
C LEU A 54 -15.38 -8.85 12.48
N ASN A 55 -15.15 -8.79 11.17
CA ASN A 55 -16.01 -9.40 10.15
C ASN A 55 -15.31 -10.67 9.65
N TRP A 56 -15.42 -11.75 10.42
CA TRP A 56 -14.51 -12.90 10.31
C TRP A 56 -14.90 -13.91 9.22
N ALA A 57 -16.15 -13.90 8.77
CA ALA A 57 -16.65 -14.89 7.84
C ALA A 57 -16.82 -14.31 6.43
N GLN A 58 -16.66 -15.16 5.43
CA GLN A 58 -16.94 -14.89 4.02
C GLN A 58 -17.89 -15.96 3.47
N ASP A 59 -18.60 -15.63 2.40
CA ASP A 59 -19.50 -16.55 1.69
C ASP A 59 -20.51 -17.27 2.60
N MET A 60 -21.08 -16.53 3.54
CA MET A 60 -22.06 -17.08 4.49
C MET A 60 -23.28 -17.65 3.79
N GLU A 61 -23.72 -18.81 4.27
CA GLU A 61 -24.97 -19.45 3.90
C GLU A 61 -25.95 -19.41 5.07
N GLN A 62 -27.08 -18.72 4.89
CA GLN A 62 -28.14 -18.61 5.89
C GLN A 62 -29.25 -19.63 5.61
N TYR A 63 -29.48 -20.52 6.57
CA TYR A 63 -30.56 -21.51 6.52
C TYR A 63 -31.76 -20.99 7.31
N GLU A 64 -32.85 -20.71 6.59
CA GLU A 64 -34.15 -20.43 7.21
C GLU A 64 -34.89 -21.73 7.50
N ALA A 65 -35.66 -21.77 8.58
CA ALA A 65 -36.29 -23.00 9.11
C ALA A 65 -37.09 -23.80 8.07
N ASP A 66 -37.74 -23.11 7.12
CA ASP A 66 -38.62 -23.71 6.12
C ASP A 66 -38.01 -23.75 4.70
N SER A 67 -36.77 -23.30 4.52
CA SER A 67 -36.12 -23.26 3.21
C SER A 67 -35.20 -24.46 3.00
N LYS A 68 -35.37 -25.17 1.88
CA LYS A 68 -34.43 -26.23 1.43
C LYS A 68 -33.15 -25.67 0.83
N THR A 69 -33.13 -24.39 0.44
CA THR A 69 -31.98 -23.75 -0.20
C THR A 69 -31.50 -22.60 0.68
N PRO A 70 -30.21 -22.58 1.07
CA PRO A 70 -29.68 -21.48 1.87
C PRO A 70 -29.62 -20.18 1.05
N ALA A 71 -29.84 -19.07 1.73
CA ALA A 71 -29.56 -17.75 1.17
C ALA A 71 -28.04 -17.50 1.25
N LYS A 72 -27.39 -17.36 0.10
CA LYS A 72 -25.96 -17.06 0.00
C LYS A 72 -25.75 -15.56 0.07
N TRP A 73 -24.85 -15.13 0.95
CA TRP A 73 -24.59 -13.70 1.17
C TRP A 73 -23.51 -13.15 0.24
N ASP A 74 -22.69 -14.01 -0.38
CA ASP A 74 -21.53 -13.67 -1.21
C ASP A 74 -20.63 -12.59 -0.58
N ASN A 75 -20.59 -12.58 0.75
CA ASN A 75 -19.94 -11.53 1.52
C ASN A 75 -18.44 -11.77 1.62
N GLU A 76 -17.71 -10.69 1.85
CA GLU A 76 -16.28 -10.75 2.13
C GLU A 76 -16.03 -10.79 3.64
N SER A 77 -14.98 -11.49 4.05
CA SER A 77 -14.29 -11.21 5.30
C SER A 77 -13.72 -9.79 5.24
N GLY A 78 -13.44 -9.18 6.38
CA GLY A 78 -13.05 -7.76 6.40
C GLY A 78 -12.75 -7.24 7.78
N SER A 79 -12.00 -8.02 8.54
CA SER A 79 -11.57 -7.61 9.88
C SER A 79 -10.45 -6.59 9.79
N ALA A 80 -10.51 -5.56 10.63
CA ALA A 80 -9.51 -4.49 10.63
C ALA A 80 -9.38 -3.84 12.02
N TRP A 81 -8.17 -3.39 12.33
CA TRP A 81 -7.83 -2.67 13.55
C TRP A 81 -7.46 -1.22 13.23
N TYR A 82 -8.24 -0.28 13.74
CA TYR A 82 -8.03 1.16 13.58
C TYR A 82 -7.36 1.73 14.82
N LEU A 83 -6.25 2.45 14.62
CA LEU A 83 -5.41 2.99 15.69
C LEU A 83 -5.22 4.51 15.54
N PRO A 84 -5.18 5.26 16.66
CA PRO A 84 -4.78 6.67 16.68
C PRO A 84 -3.36 6.89 16.14
N ASP A 85 -3.08 8.12 15.67
CA ASP A 85 -1.82 8.49 15.00
C ASP A 85 -0.55 8.21 15.82
N GLY A 86 -0.63 8.37 17.13
CA GLY A 86 0.50 8.14 18.03
C GLY A 86 0.59 6.72 18.57
N ARG A 87 -0.05 5.71 17.96
CA ARG A 87 -0.18 4.36 18.58
C ARG A 87 0.19 3.18 17.68
N CYS A 88 0.68 3.45 16.49
CA CYS A 88 1.15 2.42 15.57
C CYS A 88 2.47 2.84 14.98
N SER A 89 3.37 1.88 14.82
CA SER A 89 4.61 2.15 14.14
C SER A 89 4.42 2.20 12.64
N VAL A 90 5.36 2.89 12.02
CA VAL A 90 5.50 3.06 10.58
C VAL A 90 6.91 2.68 10.13
N LYS A 91 7.66 1.99 11.00
CA LYS A 91 8.98 1.43 10.65
C LYS A 91 8.79 0.16 9.83
N ASP A 92 9.56 0.05 8.76
CA ASP A 92 9.48 -1.07 7.83
C ASP A 92 9.60 -2.44 8.50
N ALA A 93 10.57 -2.63 9.39
CA ALA A 93 10.79 -3.92 10.05
C ALA A 93 9.55 -4.40 10.85
N GLU A 94 8.87 -3.48 11.53
CA GLU A 94 7.69 -3.79 12.34
C GLU A 94 6.45 -4.05 11.46
N VAL A 95 6.27 -3.27 10.38
CA VAL A 95 5.19 -3.51 9.42
C VAL A 95 5.41 -4.81 8.63
N ILE A 96 6.62 -5.04 8.12
CA ILE A 96 6.97 -6.25 7.35
C ILE A 96 6.75 -7.50 8.21
N SER A 97 7.17 -7.48 9.48
CA SER A 97 6.95 -8.61 10.38
C SER A 97 5.46 -8.95 10.58
N ASN A 98 4.60 -7.93 10.66
CA ASN A 98 3.15 -8.12 10.73
C ASN A 98 2.56 -8.59 9.38
N GLU A 99 3.01 -8.05 8.25
CA GLU A 99 2.53 -8.44 6.92
C GLU A 99 2.88 -9.89 6.57
N ALA A 100 4.07 -10.35 6.97
CA ALA A 100 4.48 -11.74 6.84
C ALA A 100 3.52 -12.71 7.54
N LYS A 101 2.77 -12.23 8.54
CA LYS A 101 1.78 -13.02 9.29
C LYS A 101 0.33 -12.63 8.98
N GLY A 102 0.09 -11.86 7.93
CA GLY A 102 -1.26 -11.52 7.45
C GLY A 102 -1.94 -10.34 8.15
N LEU A 103 -1.17 -9.40 8.72
CA LEU A 103 -1.71 -8.14 9.24
C LEU A 103 -1.14 -6.95 8.44
N TYR A 104 -1.98 -6.36 7.59
CA TYR A 104 -1.56 -5.44 6.53
C TYR A 104 -1.79 -3.98 6.88
N TYR A 105 -0.74 -3.16 6.77
CA TYR A 105 -0.83 -1.74 7.10
C TYR A 105 -1.43 -0.90 5.97
N THR A 106 -2.25 0.08 6.36
CA THR A 106 -2.65 1.25 5.55
C THR A 106 -2.79 2.49 6.44
N ARG A 107 -2.84 3.67 5.81
CA ARG A 107 -3.02 4.97 6.43
C ARG A 107 -4.30 5.62 5.92
N HIS A 108 -5.24 5.91 6.83
CA HIS A 108 -6.47 6.62 6.50
C HIS A 108 -6.25 8.13 6.49
N ASP A 109 -6.91 8.83 5.55
CA ASP A 109 -6.84 10.30 5.39
C ASP A 109 -7.20 11.11 6.66
N LYS A 110 -8.02 10.57 7.58
CA LYS A 110 -8.34 11.13 8.90
C LYS A 110 -7.27 10.89 9.96
N LYS A 111 -6.02 10.66 9.54
CA LYS A 111 -4.86 10.42 10.42
C LYS A 111 -5.06 9.23 11.37
N ARG A 112 -5.46 8.10 10.80
CA ARG A 112 -5.58 6.82 11.51
C ARG A 112 -4.74 5.76 10.81
N HIS A 113 -4.13 4.89 11.60
CA HIS A 113 -3.55 3.66 11.05
C HIS A 113 -4.65 2.61 11.00
N VAL A 114 -4.63 1.80 9.94
CA VAL A 114 -5.59 0.71 9.76
C VAL A 114 -4.81 -0.53 9.40
N LEU A 115 -4.90 -1.54 10.26
CA LEU A 115 -4.28 -2.84 10.08
C LEU A 115 -5.36 -3.83 9.66
N HIS A 116 -5.30 -4.33 8.43
CA HIS A 116 -6.27 -5.26 7.86
C HIS A 116 -5.81 -6.69 8.12
N PHE A 117 -6.67 -7.52 8.68
CA PHE A 117 -6.37 -8.95 8.80
C PHE A 117 -6.49 -9.62 7.43
N HIS A 118 -5.76 -10.73 7.27
CA HIS A 118 -5.99 -11.64 6.15
C HIS A 118 -7.46 -12.08 6.11
N TYR A 119 -7.97 -12.31 4.90
CA TYR A 119 -9.37 -12.70 4.72
C TYR A 119 -9.58 -14.20 4.92
N ASP A 120 -8.54 -15.00 4.71
CA ASP A 120 -8.54 -16.44 4.99
C ASP A 120 -8.80 -16.74 6.46
N GLU A 121 -9.42 -17.90 6.69
CA GLU A 121 -9.62 -18.45 8.02
C GLU A 121 -8.28 -18.66 8.75
N ALA A 122 -8.14 -18.01 9.90
CA ALA A 122 -6.95 -18.11 10.74
C ALA A 122 -7.22 -17.61 12.17
N VAL A 123 -6.40 -18.08 13.10
CA VAL A 123 -6.30 -17.51 14.46
C VAL A 123 -5.04 -16.65 14.52
N PHE A 124 -5.18 -15.42 14.99
CA PHE A 124 -4.06 -14.48 15.17
C PHE A 124 -3.78 -14.31 16.67
N ALA A 125 -2.61 -14.75 17.12
CA ALA A 125 -2.10 -14.43 18.45
C ALA A 125 -1.37 -13.07 18.37
N LEU A 126 -1.79 -12.12 19.21
CA LEU A 126 -1.35 -10.73 19.12
C LEU A 126 -0.83 -10.22 20.48
N THR A 127 0.32 -9.57 20.47
CA THR A 127 0.80 -8.73 21.56
C THR A 127 0.42 -7.29 21.27
N VAL A 128 -0.31 -6.66 22.21
CA VAL A 128 -0.90 -5.34 22.00
C VAL A 128 -0.47 -4.38 23.12
N PRO A 129 0.02 -3.17 22.79
CA PRO A 129 0.31 -2.15 23.79
C PRO A 129 -0.95 -1.81 24.59
N LYS A 130 -0.81 -1.69 25.91
CA LYS A 130 -1.90 -1.24 26.78
C LYS A 130 -2.37 0.15 26.33
N VAL A 131 -3.69 0.34 26.28
CA VAL A 131 -4.29 1.62 25.90
C VAL A 131 -3.99 2.75 26.89
N VAL A 132 -3.73 2.38 28.15
CA VAL A 132 -3.26 3.30 29.20
C VAL A 132 -2.02 2.69 29.85
N GLN A 133 -0.95 3.47 29.89
CA GLN A 133 0.21 3.23 30.73
C GLN A 133 0.41 4.50 31.56
N ASP A 134 0.39 4.37 32.89
CA ASP A 134 0.58 5.48 33.82
C ASP A 134 1.83 5.18 34.67
N GLY A 135 2.82 6.09 34.67
CA GLY A 135 4.06 5.98 35.45
C GLY A 135 5.34 6.49 34.76
N PRO A 136 6.48 6.57 35.49
CA PRO A 136 7.73 7.19 35.01
C PRO A 136 8.52 6.34 34.00
N ALA A 137 8.18 5.06 33.84
CA ALA A 137 8.82 4.11 32.93
C ALA A 137 8.10 3.97 31.58
N VAL A 138 7.20 4.91 31.25
CA VAL A 138 6.51 4.96 29.96
C VAL A 138 7.46 5.52 28.90
N HIS A 139 8.43 4.70 28.50
CA HIS A 139 8.99 4.85 27.17
C HIS A 139 7.92 4.32 26.21
N ASP A 140 7.17 5.24 25.61
CA ASP A 140 6.12 5.00 24.61
C ASP A 140 6.63 4.05 23.51
N VAL A 141 6.38 2.74 23.66
CA VAL A 141 6.60 1.76 22.59
C VAL A 141 5.41 1.89 21.64
N LEU A 142 5.50 2.86 20.73
CA LEU A 142 4.50 3.14 19.70
C LEU A 142 4.56 2.11 18.56
N VAL A 143 4.50 0.82 18.90
CA VAL A 143 4.61 -0.26 17.91
C VAL A 143 3.22 -0.61 17.33
N GLY A 144 2.17 -0.47 18.13
CA GLY A 144 0.84 -0.98 17.80
C GLY A 144 0.76 -2.50 18.00
N PRO A 145 -0.33 -3.14 17.54
CA PRO A 145 -0.47 -4.60 17.56
C PRO A 145 0.67 -5.30 16.81
N ILE A 146 1.24 -6.33 17.43
CA ILE A 146 2.24 -7.23 16.85
C ILE A 146 1.62 -8.61 16.73
N VAL A 147 1.68 -9.22 15.55
CA VAL A 147 1.28 -10.63 15.38
C VAL A 147 2.42 -11.51 15.87
N ASP A 148 2.20 -12.24 16.96
CA ASP A 148 3.17 -13.19 17.50
C ASP A 148 3.16 -14.46 16.65
N ALA A 149 1.96 -15.00 16.42
CA ALA A 149 1.73 -16.22 15.64
C ALA A 149 0.44 -16.13 14.82
N ARG A 150 0.44 -16.77 13.66
CA ARG A 150 -0.76 -17.05 12.86
C ARG A 150 -0.94 -18.56 12.82
N LEU A 151 -2.14 -19.03 13.19
CA LEU A 151 -2.49 -20.44 13.13
C LEU A 151 -3.52 -20.67 12.04
N ILE A 152 -3.37 -21.77 11.31
CA ILE A 152 -4.30 -22.24 10.29
C ILE A 152 -4.87 -23.59 10.72
N TRP A 153 -6.08 -23.91 10.25
CA TRP A 153 -6.68 -25.20 10.52
C TRP A 153 -6.01 -26.28 9.67
N ASP A 154 -5.48 -27.32 10.32
CA ASP A 154 -4.98 -28.52 9.66
C ASP A 154 -6.01 -29.64 9.78
N GLU A 155 -6.64 -29.98 8.66
CA GLU A 155 -7.65 -31.05 8.57
C GLU A 155 -7.07 -32.43 8.92
N THR A 156 -5.77 -32.64 8.71
CA THR A 156 -5.11 -33.93 8.98
C THR A 156 -5.00 -34.18 10.47
N THR A 157 -4.66 -33.14 11.23
CA THR A 157 -4.50 -33.21 12.70
C THR A 157 -5.74 -32.75 13.46
N ALA A 158 -6.75 -32.20 12.76
CA ALA A 158 -7.95 -31.59 13.32
C ALA A 158 -7.62 -30.55 14.41
N ALA A 159 -6.61 -29.71 14.14
CA ALA A 159 -6.09 -28.76 15.09
C ALA A 159 -5.64 -27.45 14.41
N TRP A 160 -5.64 -26.38 15.18
CA TRP A 160 -4.98 -25.13 14.79
C TRP A 160 -3.47 -25.29 14.94
N VAL A 161 -2.74 -25.16 13.84
CA VAL A 161 -1.28 -25.26 13.81
C VAL A 161 -0.67 -23.93 13.43
N GLU A 162 0.40 -23.54 14.13
CA GLU A 162 1.16 -22.34 13.80
C GLU A 162 1.83 -22.48 12.44
N THR A 163 1.76 -21.43 11.62
CA THR A 163 2.43 -21.36 10.32
C THR A 163 3.36 -20.16 10.25
N ASN A 164 4.50 -20.36 9.60
CA ASN A 164 5.45 -19.30 9.25
C ASN A 164 5.33 -18.86 7.79
N ASP A 165 4.39 -19.45 7.03
CA ASP A 165 4.21 -19.12 5.63
C ASP A 165 3.52 -17.76 5.50
N CYS A 166 4.07 -16.90 4.64
CA CYS A 166 3.41 -15.64 4.31
C CYS A 166 2.11 -15.95 3.56
N PRO A 167 0.95 -15.46 4.04
CA PRO A 167 -0.31 -15.80 3.42
C PRO A 167 -0.40 -15.24 1.99
N GLU A 168 -1.00 -16.02 1.10
CA GLU A 168 -1.21 -15.64 -0.29
C GLU A 168 -2.32 -14.57 -0.37
N THR A 169 -2.08 -13.58 -1.21
CA THR A 169 -2.88 -12.35 -1.29
C THR A 169 -3.58 -12.19 -2.64
N GLY A 170 -3.52 -13.22 -3.48
CA GLY A 170 -3.82 -13.14 -4.92
C GLY A 170 -2.69 -12.52 -5.74
N TRP A 171 -1.53 -12.25 -5.15
CA TRP A 171 -0.38 -11.66 -5.84
C TRP A 171 0.19 -12.61 -6.88
N SER A 172 0.45 -13.86 -6.48
CA SER A 172 1.07 -14.87 -7.35
C SER A 172 0.21 -15.18 -8.55
N SER A 173 -1.12 -15.22 -8.39
CA SER A 173 -2.03 -15.48 -9.50
C SER A 173 -2.07 -14.34 -10.51
N ILE A 174 -1.93 -13.08 -10.06
CA ILE A 174 -1.87 -11.92 -10.97
C ILE A 174 -0.57 -11.91 -11.77
N ILE A 175 0.58 -11.96 -11.10
CA ILE A 175 1.86 -11.75 -11.79
C ILE A 175 2.21 -12.92 -12.72
N ASN A 176 1.65 -14.10 -12.47
CA ASN A 176 1.82 -15.28 -13.32
C ASN A 176 0.64 -15.52 -14.27
N ALA A 177 -0.32 -14.57 -14.38
CA ALA A 177 -1.47 -14.72 -15.26
C ALA A 177 -1.09 -14.74 -16.75
N ASP A 178 0.02 -14.09 -17.12
CA ASP A 178 0.51 -13.97 -18.49
C ASP A 178 2.06 -13.89 -18.52
N PRO A 179 2.75 -14.45 -19.53
CA PRO A 179 4.21 -14.44 -19.61
C PRO A 179 4.84 -13.04 -19.62
N ASP A 180 4.19 -12.04 -20.23
CA ASP A 180 4.73 -10.67 -20.27
C ASP A 180 4.68 -10.00 -18.89
N PHE A 181 3.62 -10.29 -18.11
CA PHE A 181 3.55 -9.91 -16.70
C PHE A 181 4.66 -10.60 -15.91
N ALA A 182 4.77 -11.93 -16.00
CA ALA A 182 5.77 -12.68 -15.25
C ALA A 182 7.19 -12.16 -15.50
N ALA A 183 7.51 -11.88 -16.78
CA ALA A 183 8.80 -11.33 -17.18
C ALA A 183 9.05 -9.89 -16.70
N GLY A 184 8.01 -9.09 -16.46
CA GLY A 184 8.14 -7.75 -15.87
C GLY A 184 8.34 -7.75 -14.36
N PHE A 185 7.88 -8.80 -13.69
CA PHE A 185 7.88 -8.95 -12.22
C PHE A 185 8.92 -9.95 -11.70
N GLU A 186 9.83 -10.47 -12.53
CA GLU A 186 10.86 -11.44 -12.16
C GLU A 186 11.64 -11.06 -10.88
N ASN A 187 11.93 -9.77 -10.70
CA ASN A 187 12.67 -9.24 -9.53
C ASN A 187 11.76 -8.66 -8.43
N LEU A 188 10.44 -8.84 -8.57
CA LEU A 188 9.39 -8.31 -7.68
C LEU A 188 8.51 -9.45 -7.13
N GLN A 189 9.10 -10.62 -6.91
CA GLN A 189 8.41 -11.81 -6.41
C GLN A 189 8.51 -11.98 -4.88
N ASP A 190 9.33 -11.17 -4.22
CA ASP A 190 9.54 -11.28 -2.77
C ASP A 190 8.30 -10.82 -1.98
N VAL A 191 7.43 -11.77 -1.67
CA VAL A 191 6.23 -11.57 -0.85
C VAL A 191 6.52 -11.36 0.63
N GLN A 192 7.75 -11.61 1.10
CA GLN A 192 8.14 -11.28 2.47
C GLN A 192 8.38 -9.77 2.61
N ASN A 193 8.74 -9.08 1.52
CA ASN A 193 9.00 -7.64 1.50
C ASN A 193 8.03 -6.88 0.58
N ARG A 194 6.72 -7.05 0.77
CA ARG A 194 5.66 -6.43 -0.05
C ARG A 194 5.81 -4.92 -0.18
N LEU A 195 6.22 -4.23 0.87
CA LEU A 195 6.48 -2.78 0.82
C LEU A 195 7.55 -2.39 -0.21
N TYR A 196 8.57 -3.24 -0.41
CA TYR A 196 9.63 -2.96 -1.38
C TYR A 196 9.08 -3.11 -2.80
N VAL A 197 8.29 -4.16 -3.03
CA VAL A 197 7.56 -4.36 -4.28
C VAL A 197 6.65 -3.17 -4.58
N GLU A 198 5.88 -2.72 -3.59
CA GLU A 198 4.95 -1.59 -3.72
C GLU A 198 5.66 -0.27 -4.01
N ARG A 199 6.82 -0.01 -3.40
CA ARG A 199 7.65 1.17 -3.70
C ARG A 199 8.21 1.13 -5.10
N ALA A 200 8.68 -0.03 -5.56
CA ALA A 200 9.14 -0.22 -6.93
C ALA A 200 8.01 0.05 -7.93
N ILE A 201 6.80 -0.46 -7.67
CA ILE A 201 5.59 -0.20 -8.48
C ILE A 201 5.26 1.30 -8.49
N SER A 202 5.32 1.95 -7.33
CA SER A 202 4.95 3.36 -7.17
C SER A 202 5.89 4.28 -7.95
N LEU A 203 7.21 4.04 -7.90
CA LEU A 203 8.18 4.74 -8.75
C LEU A 203 7.94 4.47 -10.24
N SER A 204 7.71 3.20 -10.59
CA SER A 204 7.49 2.77 -11.98
C SER A 204 6.24 3.38 -12.61
N CYS A 205 5.23 3.71 -11.80
CA CYS A 205 4.00 4.36 -12.25
C CYS A 205 4.11 5.90 -12.34
N GLY A 206 5.26 6.47 -11.95
CA GLY A 206 5.47 7.89 -11.81
C GLY A 206 5.26 8.34 -10.37
N PRO A 207 6.23 9.01 -9.73
CA PRO A 207 6.10 9.41 -8.34
C PRO A 207 5.19 10.65 -8.20
N HIS A 208 4.06 10.50 -7.51
CA HIS A 208 3.05 11.55 -7.30
C HIS A 208 3.26 12.20 -5.92
N LYS A 209 3.36 13.54 -5.85
CA LYS A 209 3.53 14.31 -4.60
C LYS A 209 4.74 13.86 -3.75
N ILE A 210 5.94 14.12 -4.24
CA ILE A 210 7.16 13.60 -3.63
C ILE A 210 7.68 14.52 -2.54
N SER A 211 7.56 14.06 -1.30
CA SER A 211 8.42 14.52 -0.21
C SER A 211 9.66 13.63 -0.14
N GLU A 212 10.73 14.08 0.52
CA GLU A 212 11.94 13.26 0.74
C GLU A 212 11.65 11.92 1.45
N GLN A 213 10.54 11.87 2.19
CA GLN A 213 10.11 10.69 2.94
C GLN A 213 8.93 9.96 2.29
N TRP A 214 8.72 10.11 0.97
CA TRP A 214 7.61 9.47 0.25
C TRP A 214 7.56 7.94 0.44
N HIS A 215 8.73 7.32 0.62
CA HIS A 215 8.88 5.87 0.76
C HIS A 215 8.45 5.35 2.14
N ARG A 216 8.27 6.21 3.15
CA ARG A 216 7.72 5.78 4.44
C ARG A 216 6.34 5.19 4.23
N VAL A 217 6.03 4.08 4.92
CA VAL A 217 4.76 3.37 4.73
C VAL A 217 3.53 4.25 5.00
N ASP A 218 3.62 5.24 5.90
CA ASP A 218 2.55 6.20 6.18
C ASP A 218 2.41 7.32 5.14
N LYS A 219 3.35 7.42 4.20
CA LYS A 219 3.38 8.38 3.10
C LYS A 219 3.27 7.73 1.72
N LEU A 220 3.51 6.42 1.64
CA LEU A 220 3.42 5.64 0.42
C LEU A 220 1.98 5.70 -0.11
N ASP A 221 1.83 6.06 -1.39
CA ASP A 221 0.54 6.35 -2.02
C ASP A 221 -0.38 5.13 -2.03
N VAL A 222 0.15 3.94 -2.30
CA VAL A 222 -0.64 2.70 -2.29
C VAL A 222 -1.12 2.29 -0.90
N CYS A 223 -0.46 2.75 0.16
CA CYS A 223 -0.88 2.51 1.53
C CYS A 223 -1.92 3.53 2.01
N GLN A 224 -2.23 4.58 1.25
CA GLN A 224 -3.26 5.55 1.63
C GLN A 224 -4.66 5.03 1.29
N ILE A 225 -5.57 5.13 2.26
CA ILE A 225 -7.00 4.84 2.07
C ILE A 225 -7.84 6.07 2.39
N GLN A 226 -8.93 6.20 1.66
CA GLN A 226 -9.92 7.25 1.86
C GLN A 226 -11.05 6.73 2.76
N GLU A 227 -12.05 7.59 3.00
CA GLU A 227 -13.23 7.27 3.80
C GLU A 227 -13.94 5.96 3.38
N SER A 228 -13.85 5.56 2.11
CA SER A 228 -14.42 4.30 1.60
C SER A 228 -13.78 3.03 2.18
N GLU A 229 -12.63 3.14 2.86
CA GLU A 229 -11.86 2.01 3.41
C GLU A 229 -11.50 0.94 2.35
N VAL A 230 -11.53 1.33 1.07
CA VAL A 230 -11.09 0.48 -0.05
C VAL A 230 -9.56 0.47 -0.09
N VAL A 231 -8.98 -0.72 -0.02
CA VAL A 231 -7.53 -0.91 0.06
C VAL A 231 -6.94 -0.85 -1.34
N GLY A 232 -6.18 0.21 -1.66
CA GLY A 232 -5.58 0.41 -2.98
C GLY A 232 -4.23 -0.30 -3.21
N ARG A 233 -3.77 -1.09 -2.23
CA ARG A 233 -2.46 -1.75 -2.24
C ARG A 233 -2.30 -2.71 -3.42
N ALA A 234 -1.15 -2.62 -4.09
CA ALA A 234 -0.92 -3.30 -5.36
C ALA A 234 -0.71 -4.80 -5.16
N THR A 235 -0.08 -5.18 -4.04
CA THR A 235 0.24 -6.56 -3.68
C THR A 235 -0.85 -7.23 -2.85
N LEU A 236 -1.97 -6.56 -2.56
CA LEU A 236 -3.07 -7.09 -1.73
C LEU A 236 -4.36 -7.17 -2.54
N GLN A 237 -4.74 -8.36 -2.99
CA GLN A 237 -5.98 -8.63 -3.71
C GLN A 237 -6.94 -9.47 -2.85
N LEU A 238 -7.27 -8.95 -1.67
CA LEU A 238 -8.15 -9.63 -0.72
C LEU A 238 -9.63 -9.27 -0.94
N ASP A 239 -9.92 -8.02 -1.32
CA ASP A 239 -11.29 -7.55 -1.59
C ASP A 239 -11.79 -7.90 -3.01
N ARG A 240 -13.12 -7.94 -3.16
CA ARG A 240 -13.81 -8.10 -4.46
C ARG A 240 -14.21 -6.74 -5.06
N ASN A 241 -13.59 -5.64 -4.61
CA ASN A 241 -13.93 -4.30 -5.12
C ASN A 241 -13.41 -4.13 -6.56
N ALA A 242 -14.34 -3.96 -7.51
CA ALA A 242 -14.02 -3.88 -8.92
C ALA A 242 -13.10 -2.69 -9.26
N VAL A 243 -13.32 -1.53 -8.65
CA VAL A 243 -12.51 -0.32 -8.89
C VAL A 243 -11.09 -0.50 -8.36
N ALA A 244 -10.93 -1.10 -7.17
CA ALA A 244 -9.62 -1.44 -6.63
C ALA A 244 -8.89 -2.44 -7.53
N LYS A 245 -9.59 -3.49 -7.98
CA LYS A 245 -9.05 -4.49 -8.92
C LYS A 245 -8.55 -3.84 -10.21
N GLU A 246 -9.36 -3.00 -10.86
CA GLU A 246 -8.97 -2.29 -12.08
C GLU A 246 -7.75 -1.39 -11.85
N ASN A 247 -7.73 -0.65 -10.74
CA ASN A 247 -6.61 0.22 -10.38
C ASN A 247 -5.31 -0.55 -10.17
N ARG A 248 -5.36 -1.71 -9.49
CA ARG A 248 -4.21 -2.62 -9.34
C ARG A 248 -3.74 -3.09 -10.70
N GLN A 249 -4.63 -3.64 -11.53
CA GLN A 249 -4.29 -4.14 -12.86
C GLN A 249 -3.64 -3.08 -13.74
N ARG A 250 -4.15 -1.84 -13.71
CA ARG A 250 -3.55 -0.72 -14.42
C ARG A 250 -2.12 -0.39 -13.95
N ARG A 251 -1.88 -0.39 -12.63
CA ARG A 251 -0.52 -0.19 -12.08
C ARG A 251 0.42 -1.31 -12.47
N LEU A 252 -0.04 -2.56 -12.38
CA LEU A 252 0.78 -3.72 -12.68
C LEU A 252 1.10 -3.80 -14.18
N GLY A 253 0.13 -3.52 -15.04
CA GLY A 253 0.33 -3.41 -16.48
C GLY A 253 1.37 -2.34 -16.85
N LYS A 254 1.41 -1.21 -16.12
CA LYS A 254 2.46 -0.20 -16.34
C LYS A 254 3.87 -0.73 -16.06
N VAL A 255 4.04 -1.53 -14.99
CA VAL A 255 5.33 -2.15 -14.65
C VAL A 255 5.74 -3.18 -15.69
N ALA A 256 4.81 -4.04 -16.14
CA ALA A 256 5.06 -5.00 -17.20
C ALA A 256 5.51 -4.32 -18.51
N VAL A 257 4.78 -3.26 -18.93
CA VAL A 257 5.16 -2.46 -20.11
C VAL A 257 6.52 -1.79 -19.92
N LEU A 258 6.82 -1.26 -18.72
CA LEU A 258 8.12 -0.66 -18.43
C LEU A 258 9.26 -1.69 -18.57
N GLY A 259 9.08 -2.91 -18.07
CA GLY A 259 10.04 -4.00 -18.26
C GLY A 259 10.30 -4.29 -19.74
N ASN A 260 9.25 -4.31 -20.56
CA ASN A 260 9.37 -4.47 -22.01
C ASN A 260 10.10 -3.29 -22.69
N ILE A 261 9.85 -2.06 -22.26
CA ILE A 261 10.56 -0.86 -22.75
C ILE A 261 12.06 -0.96 -22.45
N LEU A 262 12.43 -1.34 -21.22
CA LEU A 262 13.83 -1.49 -20.82
C LEU A 262 14.58 -2.55 -21.63
N ARG A 263 13.89 -3.63 -22.05
CA ARG A 263 14.47 -4.69 -22.87
C ARG A 263 14.60 -4.30 -24.34
N ASN A 264 13.58 -3.68 -24.91
CA ASN A 264 13.38 -3.66 -26.37
C ASN A 264 13.53 -2.28 -27.01
N GLU A 265 13.39 -1.20 -26.25
CA GLU A 265 13.38 0.16 -26.80
C GLU A 265 14.77 0.82 -26.80
N LYS A 266 14.94 1.81 -27.68
CA LYS A 266 16.12 2.69 -27.65
C LYS A 266 15.97 3.68 -26.49
N LEU A 267 16.73 3.46 -25.42
CA LEU A 267 16.69 4.29 -24.22
C LEU A 267 17.46 5.62 -24.41
N PRO A 268 16.99 6.72 -23.77
CA PRO A 268 17.64 8.04 -23.86
C PRO A 268 18.98 8.07 -23.12
N LEU A 269 19.82 9.07 -23.45
CA LEU A 269 21.20 9.19 -22.96
C LEU A 269 21.38 8.97 -21.44
N PRO A 270 20.54 9.51 -20.53
CA PRO A 270 20.73 9.34 -19.09
C PRO A 270 20.68 7.88 -18.60
N ILE A 271 19.98 7.02 -19.35
CA ILE A 271 19.72 5.61 -19.00
C ILE A 271 20.06 4.64 -20.15
N LYS A 272 20.84 5.08 -21.15
CA LYS A 272 21.15 4.30 -22.36
C LYS A 272 21.82 2.95 -22.02
N ASP A 273 22.65 2.95 -20.98
CA ASP A 273 23.38 1.80 -20.44
C ASP A 273 22.47 0.73 -19.79
N LEU A 274 21.22 1.08 -19.44
CA LEU A 274 20.21 0.15 -18.94
C LEU A 274 19.53 -0.68 -20.04
N GLY A 275 19.72 -0.33 -21.31
CA GLY A 275 19.09 -1.02 -22.44
C GLY A 275 19.75 -2.38 -22.75
N GLY A 276 19.10 -3.17 -23.62
CA GLY A 276 19.66 -4.42 -24.14
C GLY A 276 19.59 -5.60 -23.17
N GLY A 277 18.67 -5.58 -22.20
CA GLY A 277 18.46 -6.65 -21.24
C GLY A 277 19.32 -6.56 -19.97
N GLY A 278 18.98 -7.41 -18.99
CA GLY A 278 19.65 -7.48 -17.68
C GLY A 278 19.33 -6.33 -16.72
N ALA A 279 18.51 -5.37 -17.12
CA ALA A 279 17.95 -4.39 -16.19
C ALA A 279 16.78 -5.01 -15.42
N SER A 280 16.71 -4.73 -14.13
CA SER A 280 15.66 -5.19 -13.23
C SER A 280 14.92 -4.00 -12.62
N ILE A 281 13.62 -4.18 -12.43
CA ILE A 281 12.79 -3.27 -11.63
C ILE A 281 12.81 -3.78 -10.19
N SER A 282 13.27 -2.97 -9.25
CA SER A 282 13.38 -3.30 -7.84
C SER A 282 13.45 -2.04 -6.99
N TRP A 283 13.33 -2.16 -5.67
CA TRP A 283 13.53 -1.04 -4.75
C TRP A 283 14.44 -1.46 -3.60
N SER A 284 15.27 -0.53 -3.10
CA SER A 284 16.14 -0.75 -1.95
C SER A 284 16.16 0.48 -1.03
N PRO A 285 16.23 0.29 0.30
CA PRO A 285 16.42 1.39 1.24
C PRO A 285 17.72 2.18 1.02
N ASP A 286 18.74 1.58 0.40
CA ASP A 286 20.03 2.25 0.14
C ASP A 286 19.95 3.27 -1.01
N SER A 287 18.96 3.09 -1.89
CA SER A 287 18.70 3.96 -3.03
C SER A 287 17.19 4.15 -3.18
N PRO A 288 16.54 4.82 -2.20
CA PRO A 288 15.10 4.81 -2.05
C PRO A 288 14.40 5.53 -3.19
N ASN A 289 15.12 6.31 -4.00
CA ASN A 289 14.55 7.12 -5.08
C ASN A 289 14.81 6.53 -6.47
N THR A 290 15.29 5.31 -6.57
CA THR A 290 15.52 4.62 -7.86
C THR A 290 14.77 3.31 -7.90
N ASN A 291 14.30 2.92 -9.08
CA ASN A 291 13.58 1.66 -9.28
C ASN A 291 14.17 0.75 -10.35
N VAL A 292 15.19 1.18 -11.09
CA VAL A 292 15.82 0.36 -12.13
C VAL A 292 17.31 0.19 -11.84
N THR A 293 17.75 -1.06 -11.83
CA THR A 293 19.15 -1.43 -11.60
C THR A 293 19.65 -2.38 -12.68
N LYS A 294 20.96 -2.41 -12.90
CA LYS A 294 21.63 -3.36 -13.79
C LYS A 294 23.06 -3.56 -13.28
N ALA A 295 23.56 -4.78 -13.30
CA ALA A 295 24.90 -5.09 -12.80
C ALA A 295 25.96 -4.21 -13.48
N GLY A 296 26.83 -3.60 -12.67
CA GLY A 296 27.90 -2.70 -13.14
C GLY A 296 27.43 -1.32 -13.64
N VAL A 297 26.13 -1.01 -13.55
CA VAL A 297 25.55 0.26 -14.00
C VAL A 297 24.92 1.00 -12.84
N ARG A 298 24.99 2.34 -12.85
CA ARG A 298 24.34 3.17 -11.83
C ARG A 298 22.82 3.03 -11.88
N PRO A 299 22.13 3.01 -10.72
CA PRO A 299 20.68 2.93 -10.69
C PRO A 299 20.02 4.17 -11.31
N ALA A 300 18.76 4.04 -11.68
CA ALA A 300 17.97 5.12 -12.27
C ALA A 300 16.52 5.11 -11.75
N LEU A 301 15.87 6.25 -11.85
CA LEU A 301 14.43 6.37 -11.71
C LEU A 301 13.79 6.39 -13.10
N VAL A 302 12.99 5.37 -13.40
CA VAL A 302 12.32 5.22 -14.68
C VAL A 302 10.83 5.00 -14.45
N ALA A 303 9.99 5.83 -15.07
CA ALA A 303 8.54 5.76 -14.92
C ALA A 303 7.82 5.63 -16.26
N TYR A 304 6.80 4.79 -16.31
CA TYR A 304 5.87 4.68 -17.44
C TYR A 304 4.49 5.24 -17.04
N LEU A 305 4.04 6.28 -17.76
CA LEU A 305 2.82 7.01 -17.41
C LEU A 305 1.55 6.42 -18.02
N GLY A 306 1.69 5.49 -18.96
CA GLY A 306 0.57 4.89 -19.69
C GLY A 306 0.35 5.49 -21.07
N GLU A 307 -0.89 5.41 -21.53
CA GLU A 307 -1.33 5.80 -22.86
C GLU A 307 -1.70 7.29 -22.92
N SER A 308 -1.06 8.03 -23.81
CA SER A 308 -1.31 9.43 -24.15
C SER A 308 -1.64 10.34 -22.96
N PRO A 309 -0.80 10.39 -21.92
CA PRO A 309 -1.01 11.27 -20.78
C PRO A 309 -1.02 12.75 -21.20
N ALA A 310 -1.76 13.58 -20.47
CA ALA A 310 -1.77 15.02 -20.69
C ALA A 310 -0.35 15.61 -20.57
N PRO A 311 0.05 16.57 -21.43
CA PRO A 311 1.41 17.14 -21.41
C PRO A 311 1.85 17.67 -20.04
N ASP A 312 0.95 18.32 -19.30
CA ASP A 312 1.25 18.85 -17.97
C ASP A 312 1.54 17.73 -16.95
N VAL A 313 0.87 16.58 -17.07
CA VAL A 313 1.15 15.41 -16.22
C VAL A 313 2.55 14.87 -16.51
N VAL A 314 2.93 14.77 -17.79
CA VAL A 314 4.28 14.33 -18.20
C VAL A 314 5.34 15.27 -17.63
N LYS A 315 5.14 16.59 -17.78
CA LYS A 315 6.05 17.61 -17.27
C LYS A 315 6.17 17.53 -15.75
N ASN A 316 5.05 17.57 -15.04
CA ASN A 316 5.03 17.60 -13.57
C ASN A 316 5.69 16.35 -12.97
N ILE A 317 5.44 15.18 -13.55
CA ILE A 317 6.08 13.94 -13.07
C ILE A 317 7.57 13.93 -13.42
N GLY A 318 7.96 14.40 -14.61
CA GLY A 318 9.38 14.54 -15.00
C GLY A 318 10.17 15.46 -14.06
N ASP A 319 9.60 16.63 -13.75
CA ASP A 319 10.22 17.60 -12.84
C ASP A 319 10.31 17.05 -11.41
N ALA A 320 9.24 16.43 -10.92
CA ALA A 320 9.23 15.82 -9.58
C ALA A 320 10.25 14.67 -9.46
N ALA A 321 10.30 13.79 -10.46
CA ALA A 321 11.26 12.71 -10.57
C ALA A 321 12.71 13.19 -10.55
N PHE A 322 13.01 14.26 -11.30
CA PHE A 322 14.33 14.89 -11.30
C PHE A 322 14.67 15.50 -9.95
N GLU A 323 13.77 16.30 -9.37
CA GLU A 323 13.97 16.93 -8.07
C GLU A 323 14.21 15.91 -6.95
N LEU A 324 13.54 14.75 -7.02
CA LEU A 324 13.74 13.68 -6.06
C LEU A 324 15.18 13.16 -6.07
N LEU A 325 15.74 12.86 -7.25
CA LEU A 325 17.13 12.41 -7.38
C LEU A 325 18.15 13.52 -7.12
N ARG A 326 17.82 14.76 -7.49
CA ARG A 326 18.67 15.94 -7.24
C ARG A 326 18.85 16.18 -5.75
N LYS A 327 17.76 16.11 -4.96
CA LYS A 327 17.80 16.28 -3.50
C LYS A 327 18.55 15.16 -2.80
N GLU A 328 18.47 13.93 -3.30
CA GLU A 328 19.30 12.82 -2.81
C GLU A 328 20.80 13.10 -3.01
N ASN A 329 21.15 13.91 -4.02
CA ASN A 329 22.50 14.39 -4.33
C ASN A 329 23.57 13.28 -4.41
N LYS A 330 23.20 12.14 -5.00
CA LYS A 330 24.12 11.02 -5.27
C LYS A 330 24.65 11.06 -6.71
N ALA A 331 25.58 10.17 -7.02
CA ALA A 331 26.19 10.05 -8.34
C ALA A 331 25.18 9.78 -9.48
N HIS A 332 23.96 9.34 -9.16
CA HIS A 332 22.86 9.10 -10.10
C HIS A 332 21.82 10.23 -10.17
N LYS A 333 22.10 11.42 -9.63
CA LYS A 333 21.14 12.55 -9.53
C LYS A 333 20.43 12.94 -10.85
N ASN A 334 21.05 12.69 -11.99
CA ASN A 334 20.48 13.01 -13.31
C ASN A 334 19.91 11.79 -14.05
N ARG A 335 19.88 10.60 -13.44
CA ARG A 335 19.45 9.35 -14.08
C ARG A 335 17.94 9.16 -13.95
N VAL A 336 17.21 10.04 -14.61
CA VAL A 336 15.75 10.01 -14.71
C VAL A 336 15.33 9.75 -16.15
N ALA A 337 14.30 8.93 -16.34
CA ALA A 337 13.56 8.86 -17.58
C ALA A 337 12.07 8.66 -17.32
N VAL A 338 11.24 9.45 -18.00
CA VAL A 338 9.79 9.29 -17.97
C VAL A 338 9.34 8.96 -19.38
N CYS A 339 8.60 7.87 -19.55
CA CYS A 339 8.10 7.44 -20.86
C CYS A 339 6.59 7.21 -20.84
N PHE A 340 6.00 7.24 -22.02
CA PHE A 340 4.58 7.03 -22.25
C PHE A 340 4.35 6.56 -23.69
N ARG A 341 3.21 5.93 -23.94
CA ARG A 341 2.83 5.53 -25.30
C ARG A 341 1.96 6.62 -25.92
N THR A 342 2.27 7.01 -27.15
CA THR A 342 1.49 8.00 -27.91
C THR A 342 0.22 7.38 -28.51
N ALA A 343 -0.72 8.20 -28.97
CA ALA A 343 -1.93 7.72 -29.64
C ALA A 343 -1.63 6.88 -30.89
N ALA A 344 -0.46 7.09 -31.51
CA ALA A 344 0.04 6.29 -32.63
C ALA A 344 0.69 4.96 -32.21
N GLY A 345 0.68 4.61 -30.92
CA GLY A 345 1.25 3.37 -30.40
C GLY A 345 2.76 3.40 -30.11
N ASN A 346 3.46 4.48 -30.48
CA ASN A 346 4.91 4.62 -30.30
C ASN A 346 5.27 5.01 -28.86
N ILE A 347 6.37 4.44 -28.34
CA ILE A 347 6.95 4.86 -27.06
C ILE A 347 7.69 6.19 -27.23
N LYS A 348 7.40 7.15 -26.36
CA LYS A 348 8.06 8.45 -26.30
C LYS A 348 8.64 8.68 -24.91
N PHE A 349 9.87 9.20 -24.87
CA PHE A 349 10.50 9.69 -23.65
C PHE A 349 10.26 11.19 -23.51
N ALA A 350 9.95 11.62 -22.28
CA ALA A 350 9.76 13.02 -21.94
C ALA A 350 11.08 13.79 -22.04
N ASP A 351 11.01 15.03 -22.51
CA ASP A 351 12.12 15.97 -22.46
C ASP A 351 12.11 16.68 -21.10
N ILE A 352 13.05 16.31 -20.22
CA ILE A 352 13.17 16.87 -18.87
C ILE A 352 14.25 17.95 -18.91
N LYS A 353 13.82 19.20 -19.13
CA LYS A 353 14.73 20.35 -19.33
C LYS A 353 15.79 20.49 -18.25
N ALA A 354 15.46 20.21 -16.99
CA ALA A 354 16.40 20.30 -15.88
C ALA A 354 17.60 19.34 -15.99
N GLN A 355 17.52 18.28 -16.81
CA GLN A 355 18.66 17.39 -17.09
C GLN A 355 19.66 17.97 -18.10
N THR A 356 19.23 18.92 -18.94
CA THR A 356 20.02 19.50 -20.03
C THR A 356 20.50 20.92 -19.73
N ASP A 357 19.91 21.58 -18.73
CA ASP A 357 20.24 22.96 -18.37
C ASP A 357 21.48 23.04 -17.45
N ILE A 358 22.60 23.53 -17.98
CA ILE A 358 23.89 23.64 -17.28
C ILE A 358 23.84 24.73 -16.18
N ALA A 359 22.86 25.63 -16.25
CA ALA A 359 22.70 26.79 -15.35
C ALA A 359 21.65 26.61 -14.24
N PHE A 360 21.10 25.40 -14.04
CA PHE A 360 20.08 25.18 -13.00
C PHE A 360 20.68 25.35 -11.60
N ASP A 361 20.41 26.50 -10.99
CA ASP A 361 20.99 26.97 -9.72
C ASP A 361 20.29 26.45 -8.45
N GLY A 362 19.30 25.57 -8.62
CA GLY A 362 18.58 24.96 -7.50
C GLY A 362 17.44 25.81 -6.92
N SER A 363 16.99 26.84 -7.62
CA SER A 363 15.76 27.54 -7.28
C SER A 363 14.55 26.58 -7.25
N SER A 364 13.84 26.57 -6.12
CA SER A 364 12.72 25.66 -5.82
C SER A 364 11.62 25.74 -6.89
N MET A 365 11.45 24.68 -7.67
CA MET A 365 10.31 24.53 -8.58
C MET A 365 9.06 24.12 -7.81
N THR A 366 8.11 25.06 -7.72
CA THR A 366 6.73 24.94 -7.24
C THR A 366 6.51 24.03 -6.03
N SER A 367 6.41 24.65 -4.85
CA SER A 367 5.78 24.04 -3.68
C SER A 367 4.35 23.64 -4.03
N ILE A 368 4.06 22.33 -4.06
CA ILE A 368 2.68 21.85 -3.96
C ILE A 368 2.28 22.00 -2.49
N THR A 369 1.86 23.21 -2.12
CA THR A 369 1.06 23.44 -0.93
C THR A 369 -0.41 23.26 -1.30
N GLY A 370 -0.99 22.17 -0.80
CA GLY A 370 -2.37 22.08 -0.30
C GLY A 370 -3.52 22.51 -1.20
N GLY A 371 -4.17 21.51 -1.79
CA GLY A 371 -5.63 21.43 -1.95
C GLY A 371 -6.08 20.10 -1.37
#